data_AF-A0A0J5JJW0-F1
#
_entry.id   AF-A0A0J5JJW0-F1
#
_cell.length_a   1.000
_cell.length_b   1.000
_cell.length_c   1.000
_cell.angle_alpha   90.00
_cell.angle_beta   90.00
_cell.angle_gamma   90.00
#
_symmetry.space_group_name_H-M   'P 1'
#
loop_
_entity.id
_entity.type
_entity.pdbx_description
1 polymer ?
#
loop_
_entity_poly.entity_id
_entity_poly.type
_entity_poly.pdbx_seq_one_letter_code
_entity_poly.pdbx_strand_id
1 'polypeptide(L)'
;MKDLKIGKFILYSILIGYAVVTVTPFLWAFFASFKPLNEIVGGFSILPENWTLDNYRYIISTQPLFIRWLFNSVVIAVVGTLLNILFNSMAGYALARLSFPG
;
A
#
# COMPACT_ATOMS: atom_id res chain seq x y z
N MET A 1 -34.95 0.47 -17.93
CA MET A 1 -34.54 -0.30 -16.71
C MET A 1 -33.57 -1.46 -16.99
N LYS A 2 -33.59 -2.12 -18.16
CA LYS A 2 -32.65 -3.21 -18.48
C LYS A 2 -31.24 -2.69 -18.84
N ASP A 3 -31.11 -1.52 -19.45
CA ASP A 3 -29.83 -0.94 -19.87
C ASP A 3 -28.92 -0.56 -18.69
N LEU A 4 -29.54 -0.13 -17.57
CA LEU A 4 -28.85 0.12 -16.31
C LEU A 4 -28.22 -1.15 -15.70
N LYS A 5 -28.77 -2.34 -15.99
CA LYS A 5 -28.23 -3.62 -15.50
C LYS A 5 -27.02 -4.06 -16.34
N ILE A 6 -27.08 -3.86 -17.66
CA ILE A 6 -25.97 -4.19 -18.57
C ILE A 6 -24.76 -3.27 -18.31
N GLY A 7 -25.00 -1.97 -18.12
CA GLY A 7 -23.94 -1.00 -17.82
C GLY A 7 -23.24 -1.29 -16.50
N LYS A 8 -24.01 -1.64 -15.46
CA LYS A 8 -23.44 -2.08 -14.17
C LYS A 8 -22.63 -3.36 -14.28
N PHE A 9 -23.11 -4.34 -15.05
CA PHE A 9 -22.38 -5.59 -15.26
C PHE A 9 -21.02 -5.34 -15.93
N ILE A 10 -21.00 -4.56 -17.02
CA ILE A 10 -19.76 -4.18 -17.71
C ILE A 10 -18.82 -3.41 -16.77
N LEU A 11 -19.34 -2.43 -16.03
CA LEU A 11 -18.56 -1.68 -15.06
C LEU A 11 -17.91 -2.60 -14.01
N TYR A 12 -18.67 -3.53 -13.43
CA TYR A 12 -18.13 -4.46 -12.44
C TYR A 12 -17.11 -5.40 -13.05
N SER A 13 -17.32 -5.90 -14.27
CA SER A 13 -16.32 -6.73 -14.96
C SER A 13 -15.00 -5.98 -15.16
N ILE A 14 -15.05 -4.71 -15.56
CA ILE A 14 -13.86 -3.87 -15.71
C ILE A 14 -13.18 -3.62 -14.35
N LEU A 15 -13.95 -3.27 -13.33
CA LEU A 15 -13.41 -3.01 -11.98
C LEU A 15 -12.78 -4.27 -11.38
N ILE A 16 -13.38 -5.44 -11.57
CA ILE A 16 -12.82 -6.73 -11.13
C ILE A 16 -11.53 -7.03 -11.89
N GLY A 17 -11.50 -6.85 -13.21
CA GLY A 17 -10.29 -7.03 -14.00
C GLY A 17 -9.16 -6.12 -13.54
N TYR A 18 -9.44 -4.83 -13.30
CA TYR A 18 -8.49 -3.87 -12.77
C TYR A 18 -8.00 -4.25 -11.35
N ALA A 19 -8.90 -4.70 -10.49
CA ALA A 19 -8.56 -5.17 -9.15
C ALA A 19 -7.63 -6.39 -9.21
N VAL A 20 -7.89 -7.36 -10.09
CA VAL A 20 -7.01 -8.54 -10.25
C VAL A 20 -5.61 -8.13 -10.69
N VAL A 21 -5.50 -7.25 -11.69
CA VAL A 21 -4.20 -6.77 -12.19
C VAL A 21 -3.42 -6.03 -11.09
N THR A 22 -4.11 -5.18 -10.32
CA THR A 22 -3.44 -4.40 -9.26
C THR A 22 -3.06 -5.26 -8.06
N VAL A 23 -3.88 -6.25 -7.67
CA VAL A 23 -3.64 -7.12 -6.51
C VAL A 23 -2.57 -8.18 -6.79
N THR A 24 -2.42 -8.64 -8.04
CA THR A 24 -1.45 -9.67 -8.43
C THR A 24 -0.01 -9.42 -7.92
N PRO A 25 0.62 -8.25 -8.13
CA PRO A 25 1.97 -7.99 -7.61
C PRO A 25 2.05 -8.00 -6.08
N PHE A 26 1.00 -7.56 -5.38
CA PHE A 26 0.95 -7.63 -3.91
C PHE A 26 0.84 -9.06 -3.40
N LEU A 27 0.04 -9.90 -4.07
CA LEU A 27 -0.04 -11.33 -3.76
C LEU A 27 1.30 -12.01 -3.99
N TRP A 28 1.99 -11.70 -5.08
CA TRP A 28 3.33 -12.23 -5.34
C TRP A 28 4.33 -11.79 -4.26
N ALA A 29 4.36 -10.51 -3.91
CA ALA A 29 5.22 -9.99 -2.84
C ALA A 29 4.91 -10.65 -1.48
N PHE A 30 3.63 -10.89 -1.20
CA PHE A 30 3.19 -11.59 0.01
C PHE A 30 3.68 -13.04 0.03
N PHE A 31 3.55 -13.81 -1.05
CA PHE A 31 4.09 -15.17 -1.05
C PHE A 31 5.62 -15.19 -1.06
N ALA A 32 6.26 -14.24 -1.75
CA ALA A 32 7.71 -14.12 -1.79
C ALA A 32 8.32 -13.88 -0.41
N SER A 33 7.62 -13.19 0.51
CA SER A 33 8.13 -13.02 1.89
C SER A 33 8.24 -14.33 2.67
N PHE A 34 7.53 -15.39 2.25
CA PHE A 34 7.61 -16.74 2.82
C PHE A 34 8.55 -17.69 2.05
N LYS A 35 9.23 -17.22 0.99
CA LYS A 35 10.14 -18.05 0.19
C LYS A 35 11.59 -17.91 0.65
N PRO A 36 12.39 -18.98 0.56
CA PRO A 36 13.83 -18.86 0.73
C PRO A 36 14.46 -18.12 -0.47
N LEU A 37 15.60 -17.44 -0.25
CA LEU A 37 16.21 -16.53 -1.24
C LEU A 37 16.51 -17.23 -2.58
N ASN A 38 16.91 -18.49 -2.55
CA ASN A 38 17.17 -19.30 -3.75
C ASN A 38 15.92 -19.52 -4.62
N GLU A 39 14.73 -19.66 -4.03
CA GLU A 39 13.47 -19.75 -4.78
C GLU A 39 13.06 -18.42 -5.41
N ILE A 40 13.36 -17.31 -4.74
CA ILE A 40 13.06 -15.96 -5.26
C ILE A 40 13.92 -15.64 -6.49
N VAL A 41 15.20 -16.02 -6.46
CA VAL A 41 16.15 -15.76 -7.56
C VAL A 41 16.06 -16.81 -8.67
N GLY A 42 15.69 -18.05 -8.33
CA GLY A 42 15.71 -19.20 -9.25
C GLY A 42 14.47 -19.39 -10.13
N GLY A 43 13.34 -18.72 -9.87
CA GLY A 43 12.16 -18.89 -10.70
C GLY A 43 10.95 -18.01 -10.35
N PHE A 44 10.06 -17.82 -11.32
CA PHE A 44 8.84 -17.02 -11.17
C PHE A 44 7.63 -17.88 -10.75
N SER A 45 7.78 -18.67 -9.68
CA SER A 45 6.61 -19.35 -9.08
C SER A 45 5.82 -18.35 -8.23
N ILE A 46 4.49 -18.42 -8.26
CA ILE A 46 3.63 -17.58 -7.41
C ILE A 46 3.58 -18.17 -5.99
N LEU A 47 3.33 -19.48 -5.86
CA LEU A 47 3.27 -20.15 -4.56
C LEU A 47 4.69 -20.54 -4.08
N PRO A 48 4.97 -20.47 -2.77
CA PRO A 48 6.20 -21.02 -2.20
C PRO A 48 6.21 -22.55 -2.35
N GLU A 49 7.32 -23.12 -2.79
CA GLU A 49 7.51 -24.58 -2.72
C GLU A 49 7.91 -24.95 -1.30
N ASN A 50 8.84 -24.19 -0.72
CA ASN A 50 9.22 -24.30 0.68
C ASN A 50 8.75 -23.07 1.46
N TRP A 51 7.79 -23.27 2.35
CA TRP A 51 7.32 -22.23 3.27
C TRP A 51 8.31 -22.02 4.41
N THR A 52 8.83 -20.80 4.55
CA THR A 52 9.73 -20.42 5.65
C THR A 52 9.33 -19.08 6.29
N LEU A 53 9.70 -18.92 7.56
CA LEU A 53 9.59 -17.66 8.32
C LEU A 53 10.97 -17.03 8.58
N ASP A 54 12.02 -17.56 7.98
CA ASP A 54 13.39 -17.12 8.25
C ASP A 54 13.63 -15.68 7.80
N ASN A 55 12.98 -15.22 6.73
CA ASN A 55 13.02 -13.82 6.32
C ASN A 55 12.51 -12.87 7.42
N TYR A 56 11.43 -13.24 8.10
CA TYR A 56 10.87 -12.45 9.21
C TYR A 56 11.77 -12.50 10.42
N ARG A 57 12.29 -13.67 10.79
CA ARG A 57 13.26 -13.82 11.88
C ARG A 57 14.53 -13.00 11.61
N TYR A 58 15.02 -13.02 10.38
CA TYR A 58 16.19 -12.23 9.96
C TYR A 58 15.94 -10.73 10.11
N ILE A 59 14.80 -10.22 9.63
CA ILE A 59 14.46 -8.79 9.72
C ILE A 59 14.26 -8.32 11.16
N ILE A 60 13.71 -9.16 12.04
CA ILE A 60 13.41 -8.78 13.43
C ILE A 60 14.62 -8.97 14.34
N SER A 61 15.33 -10.10 14.22
CA SER A 61 16.37 -10.51 15.17
C SER A 61 17.79 -10.24 14.66
N THR A 62 18.03 -10.33 13.36
CA THR A 62 19.37 -10.18 12.78
C THR A 62 19.62 -8.77 12.24
N GLN A 63 18.56 -8.03 11.87
CA GLN A 63 18.67 -6.65 11.36
C GLN A 63 18.34 -5.63 12.47
N PRO A 64 19.33 -5.16 13.25
CA PRO A 64 19.09 -4.34 14.45
C PRO A 64 18.46 -2.97 14.15
N LEU A 65 18.59 -2.47 12.92
CA LEU A 65 18.09 -1.16 12.52
C LEU A 65 16.66 -1.19 11.96
N PHE A 66 16.10 -2.37 11.66
CA PHE A 66 14.80 -2.47 10.99
C PHE A 66 13.68 -1.78 11.78
N ILE A 67 13.60 -2.04 13.09
CA ILE A 67 12.59 -1.42 13.97
C ILE A 67 12.76 0.10 14.01
N ARG A 68 14.01 0.59 13.99
CA ARG A 68 14.29 2.03 13.96
C ARG A 68 13.86 2.66 12.65
N TRP A 69 14.08 2.01 11.52
CA TRP A 69 13.62 2.49 10.21
C TRP A 69 12.10 2.56 10.16
N LEU A 70 11.42 1.50 10.60
CA LEU A 70 9.96 1.47 10.68
C LEU A 70 9.43 2.60 11.57
N PHE A 71 10.03 2.78 12.75
CA PHE A 71 9.64 3.84 13.67
C PHE A 71 9.85 5.24 13.08
N ASN A 72 11.01 5.50 12.46
CA ASN A 72 11.28 6.77 11.81
C ASN A 72 10.25 7.08 10.70
N SER A 73 9.91 6.10 9.86
CA SER A 73 8.90 6.26 8.83
C SER A 73 7.52 6.59 9.40
N VAL A 74 7.10 5.91 10.47
CA VAL A 74 5.84 6.19 11.16
C VAL A 74 5.84 7.61 11.75
N VAL A 75 6.92 8.00 12.43
CA VAL A 75 7.05 9.35 13.01
C VAL A 75 6.95 10.42 11.93
N ILE A 76 7.68 10.28 10.83
CA ILE A 76 7.66 11.25 9.74
C ILE A 76 6.26 11.31 9.09
N ALA A 77 5.62 10.16 8.85
CA ALA A 77 4.28 10.11 8.28
C ALA A 77 3.26 10.81 9.19
N VAL A 78 3.26 10.50 10.49
CA VAL A 78 2.30 11.08 11.46
C VAL A 78 2.52 12.58 11.61
N VAL A 79 3.76 13.01 11.87
CA VAL A 79 4.08 14.44 12.05
C VAL A 79 3.76 15.21 10.77
N GLY A 80 4.15 14.68 9.61
CA GLY A 80 3.84 15.28 8.32
C GLY A 80 2.34 15.42 8.07
N THR A 81 1.54 14.40 8.35
CA THR A 81 0.09 14.47 8.22
C THR A 81 -0.54 15.47 9.18
N LEU A 82 -0.13 15.52 10.45
CA LEU A 82 -0.65 16.47 11.43
C LEU A 82 -0.38 17.92 11.04
N LEU A 83 0.85 18.22 10.62
CA LEU A 83 1.22 19.56 10.16
C LEU A 83 0.43 19.93 8.90
N ASN A 84 0.29 19.01 7.95
CA ASN A 84 -0.54 19.24 6.75
C ASN A 84 -1.99 19.54 7.12
N ILE A 85 -2.61 18.76 8.00
CA ILE A 85 -3.99 19.01 8.43
C ILE A 85 -4.09 20.39 9.08
N LEU A 86 -3.17 20.74 9.98
CA LEU A 86 -3.18 22.02 10.66
C LEU A 86 -3.10 23.19 9.67
N PHE A 87 -2.07 23.22 8.83
CA PHE A 87 -1.83 24.34 7.92
C PHE A 87 -2.82 24.38 6.75
N ASN A 88 -3.14 23.24 6.15
CA ASN A 88 -4.07 23.21 5.01
C ASN A 88 -5.49 23.54 5.45
N SER A 89 -5.91 23.15 6.66
CA SER A 89 -7.23 23.53 7.18
C SER A 89 -7.30 25.02 7.49
N MET A 90 -6.25 25.61 8.07
CA MET A 90 -6.19 27.07 8.31
C MET A 90 -6.19 27.85 6.99
N ALA A 91 -5.38 27.44 6.01
CA ALA A 91 -5.36 28.05 4.69
C ALA A 91 -6.70 27.90 3.96
N GLY A 92 -7.29 26.70 4.00
CA GLY A 92 -8.61 26.43 3.44
C GLY A 92 -9.71 27.28 4.10
N TYR A 93 -9.67 27.45 5.42
CA TYR A 93 -10.59 28.33 6.14
C TYR A 93 -10.41 29.80 5.72
N ALA A 94 -9.17 30.27 5.65
CA ALA A 94 -8.86 31.62 5.21
C ALA A 94 -9.46 31.87 3.82
N LEU A 95 -9.17 31.00 2.84
CA LEU A 95 -9.71 31.09 1.48
C LEU A 95 -11.23 31.00 1.40
N ALA A 96 -11.86 30.17 2.24
CA ALA A 96 -13.30 29.95 2.18
C ALA A 96 -14.13 31.01 2.94
N ARG A 97 -13.55 31.69 3.94
CA ARG A 97 -14.30 32.53 4.89
C ARG A 97 -13.79 33.96 5.05
N LEU A 98 -12.54 34.25 4.72
CA LEU A 98 -12.03 35.62 4.77
C LEU A 98 -12.23 36.30 3.42
N SER A 99 -12.64 37.57 3.47
CA SER A 99 -12.70 38.43 2.30
C SER A 99 -11.30 38.98 2.03
N PHE A 100 -10.67 38.53 0.95
CA PHE A 100 -9.39 39.09 0.51
C PHE A 100 -9.67 40.30 -0.39
N PRO A 101 -8.93 41.42 -0.24
CA PRO A 101 -8.88 42.41 -1.30
C PRO A 101 -8.23 41.72 -2.50
N GLY A 102 -8.96 41.64 -3.61
CA GLY A 102 -8.46 41.14 -4.89
C GLY A 102 -7.31 42.01 -5.41
#